data_AF-A0A7E6DR74-F1
#
_entry.id   AF-A0A7E6DR74-F1
#
_cell.length_a   1.000
_cell.length_b   1.000
_cell.length_c   1.000
_cell.angle_alpha   90.00
_cell.angle_beta   90.00
_cell.angle_gamma   90.00
#
_symmetry.space_group_name_H-M   'P 1'
#
loop_
_entity.id
_entity.type
_entity.pdbx_description
1 polymer ?
#
loop_
_entity_poly.entity_id
_entity_poly.type
_entity_poly.pdbx_seq_one_letter_code
_entity_poly.pdbx_strand_id
1 'polypeptide(L)'
;MVTVNRALPGGAAAELLAVAMIPPSDSLLKYDTPVLVSRNTEKRSPKARPLKISPQQPGPSGPVPQPPKSKLPSTASVPDPTKQAEEILNAILPPREWVEDTQLWIQQVSSTPSTRMDVVHLQEQLDLKLQQRQARETGICPVRRELYSQCFDELIRQVTINCAERGLLLLRVRDEIRMTIAAYQTLYESSVAFGMRKALQAEQGKSDMERKAQLEGIIAPKK
;
A
#
# COMPACT_ATOMS: atom_id res chain seq x y z
N MET A 1 -26.50 -36.87 -35.94
CA MET A 1 -25.22 -37.26 -36.57
C MET A 1 -24.21 -36.16 -36.29
N VAL A 2 -23.36 -36.36 -35.28
CA VAL A 2 -21.92 -36.68 -35.42
C VAL A 2 -21.08 -35.44 -35.76
N THR A 3 -20.58 -34.84 -34.68
CA THR A 3 -19.17 -34.52 -34.36
C THR A 3 -18.24 -34.11 -35.50
N VAL A 4 -17.54 -32.98 -35.34
CA VAL A 4 -16.06 -32.97 -35.25
C VAL A 4 -15.60 -31.89 -34.25
N ASN A 5 -15.04 -32.36 -33.14
CA ASN A 5 -14.20 -31.61 -32.21
C ASN A 5 -12.87 -31.23 -32.88
N ARG A 6 -12.35 -30.03 -32.57
CA ARG A 6 -10.92 -29.78 -32.66
C ARG A 6 -10.44 -29.07 -31.40
N ALA A 7 -9.50 -29.72 -30.72
CA ALA A 7 -8.93 -29.31 -29.44
C ALA A 7 -7.53 -28.70 -29.63
N LEU A 8 -7.21 -27.77 -28.70
CA LEU A 8 -5.89 -27.34 -28.17
C LEU A 8 -5.00 -26.40 -29.03
N PRO A 9 -4.05 -25.63 -28.43
CA PRO A 9 -3.66 -25.51 -27.00
C PRO A 9 -3.80 -24.07 -26.45
N GLY A 10 -3.98 -23.80 -25.14
CA GLY A 10 -2.93 -23.91 -24.12
C GLY A 10 -1.91 -22.77 -24.23
N GLY A 11 -2.15 -21.63 -23.56
CA GLY A 11 -1.16 -20.55 -23.46
C GLY A 11 -1.74 -19.24 -22.90
N ALA A 12 -1.02 -18.66 -21.94
CA ALA A 12 -1.17 -17.31 -21.37
C ALA A 12 -2.22 -17.11 -20.25
N ALA A 13 -2.06 -17.83 -19.14
CA ALA A 13 -2.48 -17.38 -17.81
C ALA A 13 -1.41 -16.46 -17.16
N ALA A 14 -0.86 -15.50 -17.92
CA ALA A 14 0.27 -14.68 -17.48
C ALA A 14 0.14 -13.19 -17.86
N GLU A 15 -1.09 -12.68 -17.96
CA GLU A 15 -1.34 -11.25 -18.27
C GLU A 15 -2.26 -10.57 -17.25
N LEU A 16 -2.20 -11.04 -16.00
CA LEU A 16 -2.90 -10.46 -14.87
C LEU A 16 -1.88 -10.05 -13.82
N LEU A 17 -1.29 -8.87 -13.99
CA LEU A 17 -0.83 -7.95 -12.94
C LEU A 17 -0.22 -6.66 -13.54
N ALA A 18 -0.83 -6.12 -14.60
CA ALA A 18 -0.68 -4.70 -14.88
C ALA A 18 -1.55 -3.97 -13.86
N VAL A 19 -0.98 -3.58 -12.72
CA VAL A 19 -1.58 -2.57 -11.84
C VAL A 19 -1.89 -1.39 -12.75
N ALA A 20 -3.17 -1.07 -12.95
CA ALA A 20 -3.58 0.05 -13.77
C ALA A 20 -2.98 1.33 -13.18
N MET A 21 -1.82 1.73 -13.70
CA MET A 21 -1.11 2.92 -13.28
C MET A 21 -1.95 4.11 -13.71
N ILE A 22 -2.39 4.88 -12.72
CA ILE A 22 -3.03 6.17 -12.96
C ILE A 22 -1.97 7.05 -13.61
N PRO A 23 -2.18 7.58 -14.83
CA PRO A 23 -1.25 8.49 -15.48
C PRO A 23 -0.87 9.63 -14.52
N PRO A 24 0.38 10.15 -14.54
CA PRO A 24 0.81 11.23 -13.65
C PRO A 24 -0.11 12.46 -13.67
N SER A 25 -0.79 12.72 -14.79
CA SER A 25 -1.76 13.82 -14.96
C SER A 25 -3.10 13.60 -14.24
N ASP A 26 -3.40 12.39 -13.77
CA ASP A 26 -4.70 12.04 -13.20
C ASP A 26 -4.69 11.94 -11.66
N SER A 27 -3.57 12.18 -11.00
CA SER A 27 -3.53 12.19 -9.53
C SER A 27 -3.94 13.54 -8.93
N LEU A 28 -4.56 13.52 -7.74
CA LEU A 28 -4.72 14.74 -6.91
C LEU A 28 -3.48 15.02 -6.04
N LEU A 29 -2.63 14.02 -5.81
CA LEU A 29 -1.37 14.16 -5.08
C LEU A 29 -0.32 14.82 -5.98
N LYS A 30 0.36 15.84 -5.47
CA LYS A 30 1.39 16.57 -6.22
C LYS A 30 2.71 15.79 -6.24
N TYR A 31 3.15 15.46 -7.45
CA TYR A 31 4.43 14.79 -7.71
C TYR A 31 5.40 15.72 -8.43
N ASP A 32 6.69 15.44 -8.28
CA ASP A 32 7.74 16.09 -9.07
C ASP A 32 7.86 15.44 -10.47
N THR A 33 8.74 16.00 -11.30
CA THR A 33 9.03 15.43 -12.61
C THR A 33 9.70 14.07 -12.45
N PRO A 34 9.27 13.02 -13.17
CA PRO A 34 9.91 11.70 -13.13
C PRO A 34 11.41 11.77 -13.44
N VAL A 35 12.20 11.01 -12.67
CA VAL A 35 13.65 10.92 -12.84
C VAL A 35 14.04 9.51 -13.26
N LEU A 36 14.89 9.43 -14.28
CA LEU A 36 15.45 8.18 -14.77
C LEU A 36 16.55 7.68 -13.82
N VAL A 37 16.35 6.49 -13.26
CA VAL A 37 17.33 5.77 -12.44
C VAL A 37 18.03 4.75 -13.32
N SER A 38 19.08 5.18 -14.02
CA SER A 38 19.98 4.26 -14.73
C SER A 38 21.43 4.73 -14.69
N ARG A 39 22.26 4.05 -13.89
CA ARG A 39 23.69 3.86 -14.13
C ARG A 39 24.09 2.44 -13.72
N ASN A 40 24.21 1.56 -14.71
CA ASN A 40 25.05 0.39 -14.58
C ASN A 40 26.51 0.85 -14.77
N THR A 41 27.21 1.16 -13.67
CA THR A 41 28.67 1.23 -13.65
C THR A 41 29.18 0.53 -12.39
N GLU A 42 29.50 -0.74 -12.57
CA GLU A 42 30.55 -1.52 -11.92
C GLU A 42 30.81 -1.38 -10.40
N LYS A 43 30.60 -2.51 -9.74
CA LYS A 43 31.09 -2.88 -8.41
C LYS A 43 32.57 -2.54 -8.21
N ARG A 44 32.92 -1.76 -7.20
CA ARG A 44 34.21 -1.90 -6.47
C ARG A 44 34.08 -1.44 -5.01
N SER A 45 33.82 -2.41 -4.12
CA SER A 45 34.14 -2.28 -2.70
C SER A 45 35.66 -2.46 -2.49
N PRO A 46 36.33 -1.60 -1.70
CA PRO A 46 37.61 -1.94 -1.12
C PRO A 46 37.45 -2.46 0.31
N LYS A 47 38.00 -3.66 0.47
CA LYS A 47 38.23 -4.47 1.67
C LYS A 47 38.78 -3.67 2.88
N ALA A 48 38.36 -4.10 4.06
CA ALA A 48 38.89 -3.75 5.38
C ALA A 48 40.40 -3.97 5.52
N ARG A 49 41.06 -3.14 6.36
CA ARG A 49 42.49 -3.24 6.71
C ARG A 49 42.64 -3.71 8.18
N PRO A 50 43.54 -4.66 8.51
CA PRO A 50 43.66 -5.20 9.88
C PRO A 50 44.56 -4.34 10.79
N LEU A 51 44.23 -4.33 12.08
CA LEU A 51 44.98 -3.71 13.18
C LEU A 51 46.27 -4.49 13.49
N LYS A 52 47.36 -3.74 13.73
CA LYS A 52 48.71 -4.25 14.02
C LYS A 52 48.92 -4.28 15.54
N ILE A 53 49.27 -5.45 16.07
CA ILE A 53 49.58 -5.72 17.49
C ILE A 53 51.07 -5.51 17.73
N SER A 54 51.46 -4.83 18.81
CA SER A 54 52.81 -4.89 19.39
C SER A 54 52.73 -5.07 20.92
N PRO A 55 53.69 -5.77 21.56
CA PRO A 55 53.56 -6.32 22.92
C PRO A 55 54.38 -5.57 23.98
N GLN A 56 53.91 -5.53 25.24
CA GLN A 56 54.79 -5.31 26.39
C GLN A 56 54.22 -5.92 27.70
N GLN A 57 55.05 -6.68 28.41
CA GLN A 57 54.86 -7.29 29.74
C GLN A 57 55.40 -6.38 30.89
N PRO A 58 55.52 -6.80 32.19
CA PRO A 58 54.45 -7.00 33.18
C PRO A 58 54.71 -6.37 34.60
N GLY A 59 53.64 -5.94 35.30
CA GLY A 59 53.39 -5.92 36.78
C GLY A 59 54.24 -5.08 37.77
N PRO A 60 53.84 -4.88 39.06
CA PRO A 60 52.59 -5.27 39.76
C PRO A 60 51.94 -4.20 40.72
N SER A 61 50.79 -4.61 41.31
CA SER A 61 50.11 -4.19 42.58
C SER A 61 49.22 -2.92 42.69
N GLY A 62 47.90 -3.12 42.44
CA GLY A 62 46.71 -2.73 43.26
C GLY A 62 46.28 -1.25 43.48
N PRO A 63 45.02 -0.95 43.90
CA PRO A 63 43.72 -1.57 43.57
C PRO A 63 42.64 -0.56 43.03
N VAL A 64 41.62 -1.10 42.35
CA VAL A 64 40.30 -0.50 41.94
C VAL A 64 40.26 0.38 40.66
N PRO A 65 39.60 -0.06 39.55
CA PRO A 65 39.27 0.77 38.40
C PRO A 65 37.90 1.46 38.52
N GLN A 66 37.84 2.78 38.28
CA GLN A 66 36.60 3.49 37.94
C GLN A 66 36.25 3.25 36.45
N PRO A 67 34.97 3.12 36.06
CA PRO A 67 34.59 2.93 34.67
C PRO A 67 34.88 4.19 33.83
N PRO A 68 35.49 4.07 32.64
CA PRO A 68 35.82 5.21 31.81
C PRO A 68 34.56 5.82 31.18
N LYS A 69 34.37 7.13 31.36
CA LYS A 69 33.40 7.93 30.60
C LYS A 69 33.75 7.81 29.11
N SER A 70 32.88 7.14 28.35
CA SER A 70 32.96 7.10 26.90
C SER A 70 32.76 8.52 26.34
N LYS A 71 33.84 9.13 25.85
CA LYS A 71 33.76 10.31 24.99
C LYS A 71 33.15 9.87 23.66
N LEU A 72 31.90 10.26 23.44
CA LEU A 72 31.24 10.26 22.14
C LEU A 72 32.09 11.09 21.15
N PRO A 73 32.39 10.59 19.93
CA PRO A 73 32.81 11.45 18.84
C PRO A 73 31.60 12.31 18.43
N SER A 74 31.63 13.57 18.84
CA SER A 74 30.76 14.62 18.32
C SER A 74 31.08 14.84 16.85
N THR A 75 30.15 14.44 15.98
CA THR A 75 29.88 15.11 14.70
C THR A 75 28.40 14.92 14.39
N ALA A 76 27.55 15.57 15.19
CA ALA A 76 26.18 15.83 14.77
C ALA A 76 26.25 16.95 13.73
N SER A 77 26.39 16.58 12.45
CA SER A 77 25.93 17.44 11.38
C SER A 77 24.43 17.64 11.60
N VAL A 78 24.01 18.86 11.96
CA VAL A 78 22.60 19.22 12.04
C VAL A 78 21.97 18.83 10.70
N PRO A 79 21.01 17.88 10.66
CA PRO A 79 20.34 17.53 9.41
C PRO A 79 19.69 18.79 8.86
N ASP A 80 19.86 19.03 7.57
CA ASP A 80 19.11 20.07 6.87
C ASP A 80 17.61 19.79 7.05
N PRO A 81 16.83 20.69 7.67
CA PRO A 81 15.41 20.44 7.95
C PRO A 81 14.60 20.13 6.70
N THR A 82 15.04 20.59 5.53
CA THR A 82 14.40 20.27 4.24
C THR A 82 14.61 18.81 3.85
N LYS A 83 15.81 18.27 4.02
CA LYS A 83 16.12 16.85 3.76
C LYS A 83 15.38 15.93 4.71
N GLN A 84 15.25 16.32 5.98
CA GLN A 84 14.49 15.56 6.95
C GLN A 84 12.99 15.50 6.57
N ALA A 85 12.42 16.61 6.08
CA ALA A 85 11.05 16.62 5.60
C ALA A 85 10.86 15.72 4.37
N GLU A 86 11.81 15.71 3.43
CA GLU A 86 11.79 14.83 2.26
C GLU A 86 11.88 13.34 2.63
N GLU A 87 12.77 12.98 3.56
CA GLU A 87 12.87 11.60 4.06
C GLU A 87 11.57 11.14 4.72
N ILE A 88 10.93 12.01 5.51
CA ILE A 88 9.64 11.72 6.13
C ILE A 88 8.55 11.60 5.06
N LEU A 89 8.48 12.54 4.10
CA LEU A 89 7.53 12.49 3.00
C LEU A 89 7.61 11.17 2.22
N ASN A 90 8.82 10.73 1.90
CA ASN A 90 9.05 9.47 1.17
C ASN A 90 8.70 8.24 2.02
N ALA A 91 8.81 8.32 3.35
CA ALA A 91 8.38 7.25 4.25
C ALA A 91 6.85 7.15 4.36
N ILE A 92 6.14 8.29 4.38
CA ILE A 92 4.68 8.33 4.56
C ILE A 92 3.89 8.17 3.25
N LEU A 93 4.48 8.62 2.14
CA LEU A 93 3.95 8.62 0.78
C LEU A 93 5.07 8.14 -0.16
N PRO A 94 5.21 6.82 -0.34
CA PRO A 94 6.33 6.28 -1.12
C PRO A 94 6.28 6.75 -2.57
N PRO A 95 7.46 6.92 -3.20
CA PRO A 95 7.53 7.31 -4.60
C PRO A 95 6.90 6.28 -5.52
N ARG A 96 6.44 6.73 -6.68
CA ARG A 96 6.02 5.84 -7.76
C ARG A 96 7.25 5.35 -8.50
N GLU A 97 7.29 4.05 -8.77
CA GLU A 97 8.35 3.42 -9.53
C GLU A 97 7.74 2.62 -10.68
N TRP A 98 8.26 2.79 -11.90
CA TRP A 98 7.85 2.01 -13.05
C TRP A 98 9.01 1.77 -14.00
N VAL A 99 8.89 0.74 -14.83
CA VAL A 99 9.86 0.43 -15.88
C VAL A 99 9.23 0.75 -17.23
N GLU A 100 9.91 1.57 -18.01
CA GLU A 100 9.54 1.93 -19.38
C GLU A 100 10.77 1.71 -20.25
N ASP A 101 10.66 0.96 -21.35
CA ASP A 101 11.79 0.68 -22.25
C ASP A 101 13.08 0.15 -21.56
N THR A 102 12.95 -0.74 -20.57
CA THR A 102 14.07 -1.29 -19.75
C THR A 102 14.74 -0.25 -18.83
N GLN A 103 14.16 0.93 -18.73
CA GLN A 103 14.63 2.02 -17.88
C GLN A 103 13.74 2.16 -16.65
N LEU A 104 14.35 2.24 -15.46
CA LEU A 104 13.63 2.46 -14.20
C LEU A 104 13.38 3.96 -14.01
N TRP A 105 12.12 4.35 -13.89
CA TRP A 105 11.70 5.69 -13.59
C TRP A 105 11.17 5.77 -12.17
N ILE A 106 11.54 6.83 -11.47
CA ILE A 106 11.05 7.12 -10.13
C ILE A 106 10.44 8.52 -10.12
N GLN A 107 9.26 8.63 -9.53
CA GLN A 107 8.57 9.90 -9.32
C GLN A 107 8.30 10.11 -7.84
N GLN A 108 9.00 11.09 -7.27
CA GLN A 108 8.89 11.48 -5.87
C GLN A 108 7.68 12.39 -5.66
N VAL A 109 7.15 12.35 -4.44
CA VAL A 109 6.12 13.29 -4.00
C VAL A 109 6.78 14.65 -3.78
N SER A 110 6.13 15.72 -4.25
CA SER A 110 6.75 17.05 -4.22
C SER A 110 6.93 17.56 -2.80
N SER A 111 8.16 17.99 -2.46
CA SER A 111 8.47 18.67 -1.19
C SER A 111 8.11 20.16 -1.21
N THR A 112 7.61 20.68 -2.34
CA THR A 112 7.26 22.09 -2.51
C THR A 112 6.12 22.50 -1.57
N PRO A 113 6.30 23.55 -0.73
CA PRO A 113 5.24 24.11 0.10
C PRO A 113 4.02 24.52 -0.72
N SER A 114 2.84 24.51 -0.08
CA SER A 114 1.57 24.83 -0.74
C SER A 114 1.00 26.15 -0.24
N THR A 115 0.48 26.93 -1.16
CA THR A 115 -0.17 28.22 -0.93
C THR A 115 -1.67 28.05 -0.70
N ARG A 116 -2.34 29.12 -0.25
CA ARG A 116 -3.81 29.13 -0.17
C ARG A 116 -4.47 28.86 -1.52
N MET A 117 -3.86 29.33 -2.61
CA MET A 117 -4.39 29.11 -3.97
C MET A 117 -4.29 27.64 -4.38
N ASP A 118 -3.21 26.96 -4.02
CA ASP A 118 -3.05 25.52 -4.30
C ASP A 118 -4.14 24.68 -3.63
N VAL A 119 -4.57 25.05 -2.41
CA VAL A 119 -5.66 24.37 -1.70
C VAL A 119 -7.00 24.57 -2.40
N VAL A 120 -7.28 25.80 -2.87
CA VAL A 120 -8.50 26.08 -3.66
C VAL A 120 -8.49 25.25 -4.95
N HIS A 121 -7.36 25.22 -5.64
CA HIS A 121 -7.24 24.46 -6.88
C HIS A 121 -7.41 22.95 -6.65
N LEU A 122 -6.88 22.41 -5.55
CA LEU A 122 -7.08 21.01 -5.16
C LEU A 122 -8.56 20.68 -4.96
N GLN A 123 -9.31 21.57 -4.31
CA GLN A 123 -10.75 21.41 -4.13
C GLN A 123 -11.48 21.39 -5.48
N GLU A 124 -11.21 22.37 -6.35
CA GLU A 124 -11.81 22.44 -7.68
C GLU A 124 -11.50 21.20 -8.53
N GLN A 125 -10.27 20.70 -8.48
CA GLN A 125 -9.88 19.47 -9.18
C GLN A 125 -10.60 18.23 -8.62
N LEU A 126 -10.76 18.13 -7.30
CA LEU A 126 -11.48 17.03 -6.68
C LEU A 126 -12.95 17.04 -7.13
N ASP A 127 -13.61 18.19 -7.05
CA ASP A 127 -15.01 18.34 -7.44
C ASP A 127 -15.22 18.03 -8.92
N LEU A 128 -14.33 18.54 -9.78
CA LEU A 128 -14.34 18.25 -11.21
C LEU A 128 -14.19 16.76 -11.48
N LYS A 129 -13.23 16.07 -10.83
CA LYS A 129 -13.01 14.63 -11.01
C LYS A 129 -14.18 13.79 -10.49
N LEU A 130 -14.78 14.18 -9.37
CA LEU A 130 -15.98 13.54 -8.84
C LEU A 130 -17.14 13.60 -9.83
N GLN A 131 -17.37 14.78 -10.44
CA GLN A 131 -18.40 14.97 -11.45
C GLN A 131 -18.08 14.21 -12.75
N GLN A 132 -16.87 14.34 -13.28
CA GLN A 132 -16.45 13.70 -14.53
C GLN A 132 -16.53 12.17 -14.46
N ARG A 133 -16.16 11.58 -13.32
CA ARG A 133 -16.23 10.14 -13.08
C ARG A 133 -17.58 9.68 -12.52
N GLN A 134 -18.58 10.57 -12.50
CA GLN A 134 -19.95 10.29 -12.04
C GLN A 134 -19.97 9.57 -10.69
N ALA A 135 -19.16 10.05 -9.75
CA ALA A 135 -19.16 9.52 -8.39
C ALA A 135 -20.57 9.70 -7.81
N ARG A 136 -21.13 8.62 -7.23
CA ARG A 136 -22.40 8.72 -6.50
C ARG A 136 -22.24 9.77 -5.38
N GLU A 137 -23.33 10.34 -4.87
CA GLU A 137 -23.30 11.22 -3.68
C GLU A 137 -23.59 10.47 -2.38
N THR A 138 -24.39 9.41 -2.44
CA THR A 138 -24.77 8.59 -1.29
C THR A 138 -24.35 7.13 -1.48
N GLY A 139 -24.32 6.37 -0.38
CA GLY A 139 -23.91 4.96 -0.38
C GLY A 139 -22.43 4.72 -0.71
N ILE A 140 -22.07 3.45 -0.87
CA ILE A 140 -20.71 3.01 -1.18
C ILE A 140 -20.38 3.35 -2.63
N CYS A 141 -19.28 4.09 -2.85
CA CYS A 141 -18.80 4.47 -4.17
C CYS A 141 -17.27 4.30 -4.25
N PRO A 142 -16.74 3.40 -5.10
CA PRO A 142 -15.31 3.16 -5.23
C PRO A 142 -14.56 4.37 -5.79
N VAL A 143 -15.13 5.04 -6.81
CA VAL A 143 -14.57 6.27 -7.39
C VAL A 143 -14.41 7.37 -6.34
N ARG A 144 -15.46 7.59 -5.54
CA ARG A 144 -15.43 8.59 -4.47
C ARG A 144 -14.37 8.24 -3.42
N ARG A 145 -14.30 6.97 -3.01
CA ARG A 145 -13.30 6.48 -2.06
C ARG A 145 -11.87 6.68 -2.58
N GLU A 146 -11.63 6.39 -3.85
CA GLU A 146 -10.34 6.57 -4.50
C GLU A 146 -9.94 8.05 -4.50
N LEU A 147 -10.81 8.94 -5.00
CA LEU A 147 -10.52 10.38 -5.09
C LEU A 147 -10.32 11.03 -3.71
N TYR A 148 -11.13 10.69 -2.70
CA TYR A 148 -10.91 11.17 -1.34
C TYR A 148 -9.61 10.62 -0.72
N SER A 149 -9.23 9.38 -1.05
CA SER A 149 -7.95 8.82 -0.58
C SER A 149 -6.78 9.62 -1.15
N GLN A 150 -6.81 9.93 -2.46
CA GLN A 150 -5.78 10.75 -3.08
C GLN A 150 -5.75 12.19 -2.52
N CYS A 151 -6.92 12.80 -2.32
CA CYS A 151 -7.01 14.12 -1.70
C CYS A 151 -6.45 14.12 -0.28
N PHE A 152 -6.75 13.08 0.52
CA PHE A 152 -6.22 12.98 1.88
C PHE A 152 -4.71 12.76 1.90
N ASP A 153 -4.16 12.01 0.93
CA ASP A 153 -2.72 11.87 0.76
C ASP A 153 -2.06 13.21 0.40
N GLU A 154 -2.70 14.04 -0.44
CA GLU A 154 -2.25 15.41 -0.71
C GLU A 154 -2.31 16.32 0.54
N LEU A 155 -3.36 16.21 1.35
CA LEU A 155 -3.43 16.91 2.63
C LEU A 155 -2.33 16.46 3.60
N ILE A 156 -2.02 15.17 3.66
CA ILE A 156 -0.90 14.64 4.44
C ILE A 156 0.42 15.25 3.92
N ARG A 157 0.64 15.31 2.61
CA ARG A 157 1.82 15.96 2.02
C ARG A 157 1.95 17.41 2.48
N GLN A 158 0.89 18.21 2.29
CA GLN A 158 0.88 19.64 2.66
C GLN A 158 1.11 19.86 4.16
N VAL A 159 0.44 19.08 5.01
CA VAL A 159 0.58 19.20 6.47
C VAL A 159 1.96 18.76 6.93
N THR A 160 2.54 17.71 6.34
CA THR A 160 3.89 17.23 6.66
C THR A 160 4.95 18.28 6.34
N ILE A 161 4.84 18.94 5.19
CA ILE A 161 5.76 20.03 4.81
C ILE A 161 5.70 21.19 5.81
N ASN A 162 4.49 21.50 6.32
CA ASN A 162 4.32 22.54 7.32
C ASN A 162 4.80 22.11 8.72
N CYS A 163 4.54 20.87 9.12
CA CYS A 163 4.90 20.28 10.41
C CYS A 163 4.81 18.75 10.32
N ALA A 164 5.98 18.10 10.34
CA ALA A 164 6.11 16.68 10.09
C ALA A 164 5.34 15.82 11.12
N GLU A 165 5.33 16.22 12.39
CA GLU A 165 4.66 15.49 13.47
C GLU A 165 3.14 15.44 13.27
N ARG A 166 2.56 16.52 12.75
CA ARG A 166 1.14 16.57 12.39
C ARG A 166 0.84 15.68 11.18
N GLY A 167 1.73 15.68 10.19
CA GLY A 167 1.64 14.78 9.04
C GLY A 167 1.65 13.31 9.46
N LEU A 168 2.57 12.94 10.35
CA LEU A 168 2.68 11.59 10.92
C LEU A 168 1.45 11.20 11.73
N LEU A 169 0.80 12.14 12.42
CA LEU A 169 -0.45 11.87 13.12
C LEU A 169 -1.58 11.59 12.14
N LEU A 170 -1.72 12.37 11.06
CA LEU A 170 -2.72 12.14 10.02
C LEU A 170 -2.51 10.80 9.30
N LEU A 171 -1.25 10.41 9.07
CA LEU A 171 -0.90 9.09 8.54
C LEU A 171 -1.46 7.96 9.44
N ARG A 172 -1.27 8.04 10.76
CA ARG A 172 -1.79 7.02 11.68
C ARG A 172 -3.31 6.92 11.62
N VAL A 173 -4.00 8.05 11.60
CA VAL A 173 -5.47 8.11 11.46
C VAL A 173 -5.92 7.48 10.14
N ARG A 174 -5.21 7.76 9.03
CA ARG A 174 -5.46 7.15 7.72
C ARG A 174 -5.39 5.63 7.79
N ASP A 175 -4.31 5.12 8.36
CA ASP A 175 -4.01 3.69 8.36
C ASP A 175 -4.95 2.93 9.30
N GLU A 176 -5.31 3.53 10.45
CA GLU A 176 -6.34 3.01 11.35
C GLU A 176 -7.70 2.89 10.65
N ILE A 177 -8.17 3.95 9.98
CA ILE A 177 -9.45 3.93 9.24
C ILE A 177 -9.41 2.89 8.11
N ARG A 178 -8.29 2.78 7.38
CA ARG A 178 -8.11 1.74 6.34
C ARG A 178 -8.21 0.34 6.93
N MET A 179 -7.57 0.10 8.07
CA MET A 179 -7.63 -1.18 8.78
C MET A 179 -9.06 -1.49 9.26
N THR A 180 -9.77 -0.52 9.82
CA THR A 180 -11.17 -0.68 10.25
C THR A 180 -12.09 -1.02 9.08
N ILE A 181 -11.94 -0.31 7.95
CA ILE A 181 -12.74 -0.59 6.75
C ILE A 181 -12.47 -2.00 6.22
N ALA A 182 -11.20 -2.43 6.16
CA ALA A 182 -10.83 -3.77 5.71
C ALA A 182 -11.41 -4.88 6.63
N ALA A 183 -11.42 -4.65 7.94
CA ALA A 183 -12.05 -5.55 8.89
C ALA A 183 -13.57 -5.66 8.65
N TYR A 184 -14.25 -4.53 8.45
CA TYR A 184 -15.68 -4.52 8.12
C TYR A 184 -16.00 -5.18 6.78
N GLN A 185 -15.15 -5.00 5.76
CA GLN A 185 -15.31 -5.70 4.48
C GLN A 185 -15.22 -7.22 4.66
N THR A 186 -14.19 -7.69 5.38
CA THR A 186 -14.03 -9.13 5.70
C THR A 186 -15.25 -9.69 6.44
N LEU A 187 -15.76 -8.97 7.44
CA LEU A 187 -16.95 -9.38 8.19
C LEU A 187 -18.20 -9.42 7.32
N TYR A 188 -18.38 -8.43 6.44
CA TYR A 188 -19.51 -8.38 5.52
C TYR A 188 -19.46 -9.53 4.52
N GLU A 189 -18.31 -9.78 3.89
CA GLU A 189 -18.10 -10.89 2.96
C GLU A 189 -18.37 -12.24 3.62
N SER A 190 -17.88 -12.42 4.85
CA SER A 190 -18.13 -13.63 5.66
C SER A 190 -19.62 -13.81 5.97
N SER A 191 -20.32 -12.73 6.28
CA SER A 191 -21.75 -12.73 6.59
C SER A 191 -22.59 -13.10 5.38
N VAL A 192 -22.29 -12.51 4.21
CA VAL A 192 -22.95 -12.84 2.94
C VAL A 192 -22.71 -14.31 2.58
N ALA A 193 -21.47 -14.79 2.67
CA ALA A 193 -21.13 -16.19 2.39
C ALA A 193 -21.83 -17.18 3.34
N PHE A 194 -21.97 -16.82 4.63
CA PHE A 194 -22.75 -17.60 5.57
C PHE A 194 -24.24 -17.65 5.19
N GLY A 195 -24.84 -16.49 4.87
CA GLY A 195 -26.23 -16.41 4.44
C GLY A 195 -26.51 -17.26 3.19
N MET A 196 -25.65 -17.16 2.18
CA MET A 196 -25.76 -17.98 0.95
C MET A 196 -25.68 -19.48 1.24
N ARG A 197 -24.74 -19.92 2.09
CA ARG A 197 -24.62 -21.33 2.48
C ARG A 197 -25.87 -21.83 3.20
N LYS A 198 -26.46 -21.03 4.08
CA LYS A 198 -27.67 -21.41 4.80
C LYS A 198 -28.90 -21.46 3.90
N ALA A 199 -29.04 -20.54 2.95
CA ALA A 199 -30.09 -20.59 1.94
C ALA A 199 -29.98 -21.87 1.10
N LEU A 200 -28.78 -22.21 0.60
CA LEU A 200 -28.55 -23.43 -0.18
C LEU A 200 -28.84 -24.71 0.64
N GLN A 201 -28.41 -24.76 1.91
CA GLN A 201 -28.69 -25.88 2.80
C GLN A 201 -30.20 -26.08 3.03
N ALA A 202 -30.97 -24.99 3.15
CA ALA A 202 -32.41 -25.06 3.32
C ALA A 202 -33.11 -25.62 2.07
N GLU A 203 -32.72 -25.15 0.88
CA GLU A 203 -33.26 -25.65 -0.39
C GLU A 203 -32.94 -27.14 -0.61
N GLN A 204 -31.71 -27.56 -0.33
CA GLN A 204 -31.32 -28.97 -0.41
C GLN A 204 -32.12 -29.83 0.57
N GLY A 205 -32.26 -29.37 1.82
CA GLY A 205 -33.04 -30.08 2.84
C GLY A 205 -34.52 -30.23 2.46
N LYS A 206 -35.11 -29.21 1.83
CA LYS A 206 -36.48 -29.26 1.31
C LYS A 206 -36.60 -30.28 0.17
N SER A 207 -35.72 -30.22 -0.83
CA SER A 207 -35.70 -31.17 -1.94
C SER A 207 -35.52 -32.62 -1.47
N ASP A 208 -34.68 -32.84 -0.46
CA ASP A 208 -34.45 -34.16 0.12
C ASP A 208 -35.69 -34.68 0.85
N MET A 209 -36.42 -33.83 1.58
CA MET A 209 -37.69 -34.21 2.21
C MET A 209 -38.77 -34.53 1.17
N GLU A 210 -38.92 -33.73 0.13
CA GLU A 210 -39.87 -33.98 -0.96
C GLU A 210 -39.59 -35.32 -1.65
N ARG A 211 -38.31 -35.63 -1.91
CA ARG A 211 -37.90 -36.91 -2.49
C ARG A 211 -38.24 -38.09 -1.59
N LYS A 212 -38.01 -37.97 -0.28
CA LYS A 212 -38.37 -39.02 0.70
C LYS A 212 -39.88 -39.24 0.75
N ALA A 213 -40.67 -38.17 0.80
CA ALA A 213 -42.13 -38.27 0.80
C ALA A 213 -42.68 -38.92 -0.48
N GLN A 214 -42.11 -38.61 -1.64
CA GLN A 214 -42.46 -39.28 -2.91
C GLN A 214 -42.15 -40.78 -2.87
N LEU A 215 -40.97 -41.16 -2.37
CA LEU A 215 -40.58 -42.56 -2.24
C LEU A 215 -41.52 -43.32 -1.30
N GLU A 216 -41.88 -42.74 -0.15
CA GLU A 216 -42.83 -43.34 0.80
C GLU A 216 -44.25 -43.46 0.22
N GLY A 217 -44.70 -42.46 -0.54
CA GLY A 217 -45.99 -42.50 -1.25
C GLY A 217 -46.07 -43.57 -2.35
N ILE A 218 -44.95 -43.96 -2.94
CA ILE A 218 -44.87 -45.05 -3.93
C ILE A 218 -44.95 -46.43 -3.26
N ILE A 219 -44.48 -46.55 -2.01
CA ILE A 219 -44.42 -47.82 -1.27
C ILE A 219 -45.73 -48.15 -0.54
N ALA A 220 -46.61 -47.16 -0.33
CA ALA A 220 -47.93 -47.40 0.27
C ALA A 220 -48.82 -48.21 -0.68
N PRO A 221 -49.22 -49.46 -0.34
CA PRO A 221 -50.10 -50.25 -1.19
C PRO A 221 -51.47 -49.56 -1.26
N LYS A 222 -51.96 -49.33 -2.48
CA LYS A 222 -53.37 -48.97 -2.70
C LYS A 222 -54.22 -50.13 -2.17
N LYS A 223 -54.84 -49.92 -1.00
CA LYS A 223 -55.88 -50.80 -0.48
C LYS A 223 -57.11 -50.77 -1.38
#